data_AF-A0A1W1EJK0-F1
#
_entry.id   AF-A0A1W1EJK0-F1
#
_cell.length_a   1.000
_cell.length_b   1.000
_cell.length_c   1.000
_cell.angle_alpha   90.00
_cell.angle_beta   90.00
_cell.angle_gamma   90.00
#
_symmetry.space_group_name_H-M   'P 1'
#
loop_
_entity.id
_entity.type
_entity.pdbx_description
1 polymer ?
#
loop_
_entity_poly.entity_id
_entity_poly.type
_entity_poly.pdbx_seq_one_letter_code
_entity_poly.pdbx_strand_id
1 'polypeptide(L)'
;MNFMGSSNRELILLDYNTKPKYTTGIVNIMLSPSLYTLKKEPLEIKYKRQAKALAPSVLDELLDDDFDYSYDVFKDDDGVWVFIAYDKSKIIKMLDGIDINRVYFAQESFELFYQPISLNSTQALGLVDGIVTTIPKVAFKEGQRFLSFDSSFSPKGRGFKLSKSSNEFIDVKNSIILSVIFTLFAISFGIEGYEYSSSISNQSTNELLENYPSLQSKYSRDSISAKYNKIDKNERAKREFLKSLSSIVKYGAKLQTLIITEKLMVATMSIKDKSIYSDMSKSIKIKDMGNGIIEFRESI
;
A
#
# COMPACT_ATOMS: atom_id res chain seq x y z
N MET A 1 13.14 -13.26 7.93
CA MET A 1 12.44 -11.96 8.04
C MET A 1 12.66 -11.46 9.47
N ASN A 2 13.55 -10.48 9.66
CA ASN A 2 13.82 -9.91 10.98
C ASN A 2 12.98 -8.64 11.17
N PHE A 3 11.84 -8.78 11.85
CA PHE A 3 11.06 -7.68 12.39
C PHE A 3 11.52 -7.40 13.82
N MET A 4 12.58 -6.61 13.99
CA MET A 4 12.91 -5.86 15.22
C MET A 4 14.20 -5.07 14.97
N GLY A 5 14.03 -3.84 14.52
CA GLY A 5 15.13 -2.90 14.29
C GLY A 5 14.94 -1.65 15.15
N SER A 6 15.18 -1.78 16.46
CA SER A 6 15.64 -0.66 17.28
C SER A 6 17.10 -0.35 16.94
N SER A 7 17.39 -0.09 15.66
CA SER A 7 18.70 0.33 15.20
C SER A 7 18.68 1.85 15.05
N ASN A 8 19.68 2.48 15.67
CA ASN A 8 19.92 3.90 15.68
C ASN A 8 20.12 4.38 14.23
N ARG A 9 19.04 4.86 13.60
CA ARG A 9 19.08 5.35 12.21
C ARG A 9 20.00 6.57 12.16
N GLU A 10 20.72 6.70 11.06
CA GLU A 10 21.55 7.88 10.81
C GLU A 10 20.69 9.15 10.90
N LEU A 11 21.23 10.17 11.59
CA LEU A 11 20.62 11.48 11.72
C LEU A 11 21.46 12.47 10.93
N ILE A 12 20.83 13.16 9.99
CA ILE A 12 21.47 14.17 9.15
C ILE A 12 20.96 15.55 9.56
N LEU A 13 21.90 16.46 9.82
CA LEU A 13 21.59 17.88 10.03
C LEU A 13 21.42 18.56 8.67
N LEU A 14 20.23 19.09 8.41
CA LEU A 14 19.90 19.82 7.20
C LEU A 14 19.92 21.32 7.48
N ASP A 15 20.56 22.08 6.60
CA ASP A 15 20.63 23.54 6.62
C ASP A 15 20.56 24.09 5.20
N TYR A 16 20.17 25.37 5.02
CA TYR A 16 20.14 25.99 3.69
C TYR A 16 21.47 25.91 2.93
N ASN A 17 22.58 25.99 3.64
CA ASN A 17 23.91 26.02 3.05
C ASN A 17 24.55 24.62 2.93
N THR A 18 23.86 23.57 3.36
CA THR A 18 24.35 22.20 3.27
C THR A 18 23.50 21.37 2.32
N LYS A 19 24.11 20.86 1.25
CA LYS A 19 23.48 19.81 0.45
C LYS A 19 23.56 18.51 1.23
N PRO A 20 22.43 17.83 1.49
CA PRO A 20 22.50 16.52 2.11
C PRO A 20 23.27 15.58 1.17
N LYS A 21 24.22 14.82 1.72
CA LYS A 21 24.91 13.79 0.96
C LYS A 21 23.90 12.67 0.67
N TYR A 22 23.93 12.12 -0.54
CA TYR A 22 23.11 10.95 -0.85
C TYR A 22 23.54 9.80 0.06
N THR A 23 22.60 9.37 0.91
CA THR A 23 22.81 8.25 1.83
C THR A 23 22.05 7.04 1.31
N THR A 24 22.68 5.86 1.40
CA THR A 24 22.01 4.60 1.13
C THR A 24 21.15 4.20 2.33
N GLY A 25 19.83 4.29 2.21
CA GLY A 25 18.87 3.81 3.22
C GLY A 25 17.99 4.91 3.81
N ILE A 26 17.13 4.51 4.74
CA ILE A 26 16.15 5.39 5.37
C ILE A 26 16.79 6.13 6.54
N VAL A 27 16.80 7.46 6.49
CA VAL A 27 17.48 8.33 7.48
C VAL A 27 16.49 9.18 8.28
N ASN A 28 16.96 9.69 9.42
CA ASN A 28 16.31 10.76 10.16
C ASN A 28 16.93 12.11 9.76
N ILE A 29 16.11 13.16 9.75
CA ILE A 29 16.56 14.53 9.43
C ILE A 29 16.33 15.44 10.63
N MET A 30 17.31 16.25 10.98
CA MET A 30 17.15 17.38 11.89
C MET A 30 17.27 18.68 11.10
N LEU A 31 16.26 19.52 11.19
CA LEU A 31 16.26 20.84 10.57
C LEU A 31 17.01 21.82 11.46
N SER A 32 17.96 22.55 10.88
CA SER A 32 18.58 23.69 11.56
C SER A 32 17.60 24.87 11.68
N PRO A 33 17.86 25.83 12.59
CA PRO A 33 17.04 27.03 12.74
C PRO A 33 16.98 27.93 11.50
N SER A 34 17.81 27.69 10.47
CA SER A 34 17.68 28.43 9.22
C SER A 34 16.44 28.00 8.44
N LEU A 35 15.94 26.77 8.63
CA LEU A 35 14.84 26.19 7.86
C LEU A 35 13.45 26.42 8.46
N TYR A 36 13.35 27.10 9.60
CA TYR A 36 12.08 27.35 10.26
C TYR A 36 12.12 28.63 11.11
N THR A 37 10.97 29.26 11.25
CA THR A 37 10.74 30.37 12.19
C THR A 37 10.17 29.80 13.49
N LEU A 38 10.62 30.34 14.62
CA LEU A 38 10.20 29.88 15.94
C LEU A 38 9.77 31.05 16.82
N LYS A 39 8.76 30.80 17.66
CA LYS A 39 8.36 31.68 18.76
C LYS A 39 7.96 30.86 19.98
N LYS A 40 8.41 31.27 21.17
CA LYS A 40 7.95 30.68 22.45
C LYS A 40 6.89 31.58 23.07
N GLU A 41 5.77 31.02 23.49
CA GLU A 41 4.67 31.77 24.11
C GLU A 41 4.07 31.02 25.31
N PRO A 42 3.97 31.64 26.50
CA PRO A 42 3.38 31.04 27.68
C PRO A 42 1.84 31.15 27.61
N LEU A 43 1.21 30.30 26.79
CA LEU A 43 -0.25 30.26 26.66
C LEU A 43 -0.89 29.23 27.59
N GLU A 44 -2.00 29.61 28.24
CA GLU A 44 -2.82 28.74 29.11
C GLU A 44 -3.71 27.78 28.31
N ILE A 45 -3.09 27.00 27.42
CA ILE A 45 -3.78 26.06 26.53
C ILE A 45 -3.41 24.64 26.91
N LYS A 46 -4.44 23.79 27.03
CA LYS A 46 -4.29 22.40 27.47
C LYS A 46 -3.87 21.46 26.33
N TYR A 47 -4.37 21.69 25.12
CA TYR A 47 -4.25 20.72 24.02
C TYR A 47 -3.39 21.22 22.86
N LYS A 48 -2.49 20.36 22.37
CA LYS A 48 -1.62 20.61 21.19
C LYS A 48 -2.41 21.10 19.97
N ARG A 49 -3.60 20.53 19.72
CA ARG A 49 -4.45 20.91 18.59
C ARG A 49 -4.91 22.37 18.66
N GLN A 50 -5.24 22.86 19.86
CA GLN A 50 -5.65 24.26 20.06
C GLN A 50 -4.46 25.19 19.85
N ALA A 51 -3.30 24.87 20.44
CA ALA A 51 -2.07 25.63 20.19
C ALA A 51 -1.75 25.67 18.70
N LYS A 52 -1.81 24.54 17.99
CA LYS A 52 -1.55 24.49 16.55
C LYS A 52 -2.50 25.38 15.73
N ALA A 53 -3.76 25.49 16.13
CA ALA A 53 -4.73 26.36 15.46
C ALA A 53 -4.42 27.86 15.63
N LEU A 54 -3.71 28.23 16.69
CA LEU A 54 -3.25 29.61 16.93
C LEU A 54 -1.91 29.93 16.26
N ALA A 55 -1.19 28.92 15.76
CA ALA A 55 0.15 29.10 15.21
C ALA A 55 0.23 30.15 14.10
N PRO A 56 -0.72 30.24 13.14
CA PRO A 56 -0.72 31.31 12.14
C PRO A 56 -0.75 32.69 12.79
N SER A 57 -1.68 32.94 13.72
CA SER A 57 -1.82 34.23 14.39
C SER A 57 -0.64 34.57 15.31
N VAL A 58 -0.03 33.56 15.95
CA VAL A 58 1.13 33.76 16.85
C VAL A 58 2.38 34.17 16.08
N LEU A 59 2.52 33.69 14.85
CA LEU A 59 3.69 33.86 14.00
C LEU A 59 3.49 34.88 12.87
N ASP A 60 2.30 35.45 12.72
CA ASP A 60 1.91 36.33 11.61
C ASP A 60 2.93 37.45 11.34
N GLU A 61 3.35 38.16 12.39
CA GLU A 61 4.33 39.26 12.30
C GLU A 61 5.78 38.82 12.02
N LEU A 62 6.06 37.51 12.03
CA LEU A 62 7.39 36.94 11.85
C LEU A 62 7.57 36.22 10.51
N LEU A 63 6.52 36.16 9.68
CA LEU A 63 6.49 35.39 8.44
C LEU A 63 6.29 36.33 7.25
N ASP A 64 6.83 35.91 6.09
CA ASP A 64 6.65 36.64 4.84
C ASP A 64 5.35 36.18 4.15
N ASP A 65 4.54 37.11 3.64
CA ASP A 65 3.24 36.79 3.00
C ASP A 65 3.34 35.91 1.74
N ASP A 66 4.54 35.80 1.15
CA ASP A 66 4.77 35.14 -0.13
C ASP A 66 4.90 33.60 -0.02
N PHE A 67 4.94 33.02 1.18
CA PHE A 67 5.17 31.59 1.39
C PHE A 67 3.99 30.88 2.06
N ASP A 68 3.74 29.65 1.61
CA ASP A 68 2.78 28.74 2.26
C ASP A 68 3.47 27.97 3.39
N TYR A 69 3.23 28.41 4.63
CA TYR A 69 3.85 27.82 5.81
C TYR A 69 3.04 26.65 6.37
N SER A 70 3.76 25.58 6.70
CA SER A 70 3.27 24.51 7.57
C SER A 70 3.67 24.79 9.02
N TYR A 71 2.80 24.40 9.95
CA TYR A 71 2.99 24.66 11.38
C TYR A 71 3.16 23.37 12.19
N ASP A 72 4.04 23.40 13.19
CA ASP A 72 4.08 22.43 14.28
C ASP A 72 4.24 23.15 15.61
N VAL A 73 3.80 22.49 16.68
CA VAL A 73 3.85 23.02 18.04
C VAL A 73 4.17 21.91 19.03
N PHE A 74 4.93 22.24 20.06
CA PHE A 74 5.19 21.35 21.20
C PHE A 74 5.34 22.15 22.48
N LYS A 75 5.28 21.49 23.64
CA LYS A 75 5.66 22.11 24.91
C LYS A 75 7.11 21.79 25.20
N ASP A 76 7.89 22.80 25.57
CA ASP A 76 9.18 22.54 26.19
C ASP A 76 9.01 22.07 27.65
N ASP A 77 10.12 21.76 28.30
CA ASP A 77 10.14 21.12 29.61
C ASP A 77 9.68 22.08 30.73
N ASP A 78 9.71 23.40 30.47
CA ASP A 78 9.13 24.44 31.32
C ASP A 78 7.61 24.62 31.11
N GLY A 79 7.01 23.85 30.19
CA GLY A 79 5.58 23.90 29.88
C GLY A 79 5.17 25.05 28.97
N VAL A 80 6.14 25.80 28.42
CA VAL A 80 5.92 26.90 27.46
C VAL A 80 5.67 26.32 26.07
N TRP A 81 4.74 26.92 25.33
CA TRP A 81 4.46 26.48 23.98
C TRP A 81 5.52 27.00 23.01
N VAL A 82 6.10 26.10 22.25
CA VAL A 82 7.01 26.39 21.15
C VAL A 82 6.23 26.27 19.85
N PHE A 83 6.15 27.39 19.12
CA PHE A 83 5.52 27.50 17.82
C PHE A 83 6.57 27.49 16.72
N ILE A 84 6.35 26.67 15.69
CA ILE A 84 7.27 26.55 14.56
C ILE A 84 6.49 26.68 13.25
N ALA A 85 6.99 27.52 12.35
CA ALA A 85 6.56 27.62 10.95
C ALA A 85 7.71 27.24 10.02
N TYR A 86 7.40 26.48 8.97
CA TYR A 86 8.39 26.02 7.99
C TYR A 86 7.78 25.85 6.60
N ASP A 87 8.59 26.05 5.56
CA ASP A 87 8.21 25.77 4.18
C ASP A 87 8.40 24.28 3.86
N LYS A 88 7.30 23.54 3.90
CA LYS A 88 7.29 22.09 3.65
C LYS A 88 7.79 21.76 2.24
N SER A 89 7.37 22.53 1.23
CA SER A 89 7.70 22.30 -0.17
C SER A 89 9.21 22.46 -0.41
N LYS A 90 9.81 23.48 0.18
CA LYS A 90 11.26 23.73 0.12
C LYS A 90 12.06 22.61 0.78
N ILE A 91 11.64 22.14 1.95
CA ILE A 91 12.30 21.02 2.64
C ILE A 91 12.20 19.73 1.81
N ILE A 92 11.03 19.41 1.24
CA ILE A 92 10.86 18.24 0.37
C ILE A 92 11.80 18.31 -0.83
N LYS A 93 11.90 19.49 -1.45
CA LYS A 93 12.79 19.73 -2.60
C LYS A 93 14.26 19.57 -2.23
N MET A 94 14.68 20.03 -1.05
CA MET A 94 16.06 19.85 -0.56
C MET A 94 16.40 18.39 -0.26
N LEU A 95 15.42 17.60 0.12
CA LEU A 95 15.55 16.18 0.47
C LEU A 95 15.15 15.24 -0.68
N ASP A 96 15.11 15.75 -1.90
CA ASP A 96 14.77 14.94 -3.06
C ASP A 96 15.77 13.78 -3.24
N GLY A 97 15.25 12.58 -3.56
CA GLY A 97 16.04 11.36 -3.65
C GLY A 97 16.52 10.74 -2.32
N ILE A 98 16.15 11.29 -1.14
CA ILE A 98 16.50 10.73 0.18
C ILE A 98 15.30 10.06 0.84
N ASP A 99 15.42 8.82 1.30
CA ASP A 99 14.34 8.16 2.04
C ASP A 99 14.32 8.63 3.50
N ILE A 100 13.22 9.26 3.92
CA ILE A 100 13.10 9.89 5.25
C ILE A 100 12.19 9.06 6.14
N ASN A 101 12.67 8.72 7.34
CA ASN A 101 11.85 8.12 8.39
C ASN A 101 11.11 9.18 9.21
N ARG A 102 11.87 10.15 9.76
CA ARG A 102 11.36 11.22 10.62
C ARG A 102 12.13 12.51 10.42
N VAL A 103 11.44 13.63 10.63
CA VAL A 103 12.02 14.97 10.65
C VAL A 103 11.86 15.55 12.05
N TYR A 104 12.91 16.22 12.51
CA TYR A 104 13.02 16.84 13.82
C TYR A 104 13.40 18.31 13.66
N PHE A 105 12.98 19.16 14.59
CA PHE A 105 13.51 20.51 14.69
C PHE A 105 14.67 20.53 15.68
N ALA A 106 15.76 21.23 15.39
CA ALA A 106 16.90 21.31 16.31
C ALA A 106 16.49 21.76 17.72
N GLN A 107 15.49 22.66 17.80
CA GLN A 107 14.91 23.10 19.07
C GLN A 107 14.34 21.95 19.93
N GLU A 108 13.83 20.87 19.33
CA GLU A 108 13.29 19.73 20.09
C GLU A 108 14.34 19.03 20.97
N SER A 109 15.63 19.27 20.67
CA SER A 109 16.79 18.71 21.35
C SER A 109 17.70 19.79 21.95
N PHE A 110 17.16 20.98 22.26
CA PHE A 110 17.97 22.15 22.68
C PHE A 110 18.89 21.88 23.87
N GLU A 111 18.50 21.01 24.81
CA GLU A 111 19.32 20.62 25.97
C GLU A 111 20.64 19.95 25.59
N LEU A 112 20.71 19.34 24.40
CA LEU A 112 21.91 18.67 23.89
C LEU A 112 22.92 19.66 23.28
N PHE A 113 22.55 20.94 23.11
CA PHE A 113 23.40 22.00 22.56
C PHE A 113 24.17 22.76 23.66
N TYR A 114 24.69 22.05 24.67
CA TYR A 114 25.51 22.65 25.75
C TYR A 114 26.86 23.20 25.26
N GLN A 115 27.30 22.79 24.07
CA GLN A 115 28.42 23.35 23.32
C GLN A 115 28.00 23.52 21.85
N PRO A 116 28.60 24.48 21.13
CA PRO A 116 28.21 24.75 19.76
C PRO A 116 28.54 23.57 18.84
N ILE A 117 27.72 23.36 17.83
CA ILE A 117 27.93 22.35 16.77
C ILE A 117 28.40 23.08 15.52
N SER A 118 29.53 22.67 14.96
CA SER A 118 30.01 23.25 13.71
C SER A 118 29.07 22.88 12.56
N LEU A 119 28.46 23.89 11.94
CA LEU A 119 27.57 23.69 10.79
C LEU A 119 28.38 23.67 9.48
N ASN A 120 29.24 24.67 9.29
CA ASN A 120 30.11 24.82 8.12
C ASN A 120 31.39 25.60 8.51
N SER A 121 32.12 26.15 7.54
CA SER A 121 33.35 26.91 7.81
C SER A 121 33.12 28.26 8.52
N THR A 122 31.93 28.87 8.39
CA THR A 122 31.64 30.23 8.88
C THR A 122 30.59 30.28 9.99
N GLN A 123 29.80 29.22 10.17
CA GLN A 123 28.66 29.17 11.08
C GLN A 123 28.68 27.93 11.96
N ALA A 124 28.05 28.06 13.12
CA ALA A 124 27.81 26.99 14.07
C ALA A 124 26.39 27.11 14.64
N LEU A 125 25.81 26.00 15.07
CA LEU A 125 24.60 26.01 15.89
C LEU A 125 25.00 26.16 17.34
N GLY A 126 24.34 27.04 18.07
CA GLY A 126 24.53 27.22 19.50
C GLY A 126 23.22 27.55 20.19
N LEU A 127 23.26 27.60 21.52
CA LEU A 127 22.11 27.96 22.33
C LEU A 127 22.23 29.42 22.78
N VAL A 128 21.21 30.23 22.53
CA VAL A 128 21.08 31.61 23.01
C VAL A 128 19.73 31.72 23.70
N ASP A 129 19.71 32.03 24.99
CA ASP A 129 18.48 32.15 25.80
C ASP A 129 17.50 30.97 25.65
N GLY A 130 18.04 29.75 25.60
CA GLY A 130 17.24 28.52 25.45
C GLY A 130 16.68 28.29 24.04
N ILE A 131 17.11 29.07 23.05
CA ILE A 131 16.75 28.93 21.63
C ILE A 131 17.96 28.49 20.83
N VAL A 132 17.82 27.39 20.09
CA VAL A 132 18.86 26.94 19.17
C VAL A 132 18.93 27.91 18.00
N THR A 133 20.10 28.51 17.79
CA THR A 133 20.33 29.59 16.81
C THR A 133 21.60 29.34 16.01
N THR A 134 21.63 29.83 14.77
CA THR A 134 22.84 29.86 13.95
C THR A 134 23.70 31.06 14.31
N ILE A 135 24.91 30.81 14.78
CA ILE A 135 25.86 31.83 15.25
C ILE A 135 27.10 31.83 14.33
N PRO A 136 27.54 33.00 13.83
CA PRO A 136 28.80 33.12 13.12
C PRO A 136 29.98 32.66 13.97
N LYS A 137 30.89 31.86 13.40
CA LYS A 137 32.05 31.32 14.13
C LYS A 137 32.98 32.41 14.67
N VAL A 138 32.98 33.58 14.04
CA VAL A 138 33.72 34.78 14.48
C VAL A 138 33.25 35.31 15.84
N ALA A 139 32.04 34.97 16.29
CA ALA A 139 31.52 35.37 17.60
C ALA A 139 32.04 34.49 18.75
N PHE A 140 32.69 33.36 18.43
CA PHE A 140 33.27 32.46 19.44
C PHE A 140 34.74 32.83 19.71
N LYS A 141 35.18 32.57 20.95
CA LYS A 141 36.58 32.73 21.34
C LYS A 141 37.48 31.79 20.53
N GLU A 142 38.69 32.22 20.23
CA GLU A 142 39.70 31.36 19.62
C GLU A 142 39.92 30.09 20.45
N GLY A 143 40.00 28.94 19.78
CA GLY A 143 40.13 27.63 20.44
C GLY A 143 38.82 27.04 20.99
N GLN A 144 37.66 27.65 20.71
CA GLN A 144 36.35 27.07 21.05
C GLN A 144 36.22 25.65 20.47
N ARG A 145 35.84 24.71 21.34
CA ARG A 145 35.53 23.33 20.93
C ARG A 145 34.10 23.25 20.41
N PHE A 146 33.92 22.46 19.35
CA PHE A 146 32.62 22.15 18.76
C PHE A 146 32.29 20.68 18.98
N LEU A 147 31.01 20.39 19.25
CA LEU A 147 30.52 19.02 19.33
C LEU A 147 30.40 18.39 17.94
N SER A 148 30.58 17.07 17.87
CA SER A 148 30.20 16.28 16.71
C SER A 148 28.70 16.03 16.71
N PHE A 149 28.04 16.32 15.59
CA PHE A 149 26.65 15.96 15.40
C PHE A 149 26.52 14.49 15.01
N ASP A 150 25.67 13.76 15.73
CA ASP A 150 25.35 12.38 15.43
C ASP A 150 23.92 12.02 15.85
N SER A 151 23.57 10.75 15.70
CA SER A 151 22.26 10.20 16.08
C SER A 151 21.82 10.42 17.52
N SER A 152 22.73 10.71 18.47
CA SER A 152 22.40 10.97 19.88
C SER A 152 21.57 12.24 20.06
N PHE A 153 21.59 13.15 19.07
CA PHE A 153 20.77 14.34 19.04
C PHE A 153 19.29 14.06 18.73
N SER A 154 18.91 12.83 18.37
CA SER A 154 17.52 12.49 18.03
C SER A 154 16.61 12.57 19.27
N PRO A 155 15.57 13.42 19.28
CA PRO A 155 14.66 13.49 20.41
C PRO A 155 13.78 12.23 20.45
N LYS A 156 13.77 11.55 21.61
CA LYS A 156 13.00 10.32 21.78
C LYS A 156 11.50 10.63 21.78
N GLY A 157 10.76 10.02 20.85
CA GLY A 157 9.29 10.12 20.80
C GLY A 157 8.72 11.43 20.21
N ARG A 158 9.57 12.39 19.82
CA ARG A 158 9.16 13.61 19.10
C ARG A 158 9.38 13.47 17.57
N GLY A 159 9.28 14.57 16.84
CA GLY A 159 9.43 14.62 15.39
C GLY A 159 8.16 14.28 14.61
N PHE A 160 8.10 14.76 13.37
CA PHE A 160 6.97 14.59 12.46
C PHE A 160 7.38 13.76 11.24
N LYS A 161 6.37 13.16 10.59
CA LYS A 161 6.57 12.50 9.30
C LYS A 161 6.44 13.54 8.21
N LEU A 162 7.49 13.72 7.43
CA LEU A 162 7.42 14.52 6.21
C LEU A 162 6.80 13.66 5.11
N SER A 163 5.51 13.87 4.82
CA SER A 163 4.89 13.22 3.67
C SER A 163 5.46 13.84 2.39
N LYS A 164 6.25 13.05 1.64
CA LYS A 164 6.73 13.42 0.29
C LYS A 164 5.63 13.44 -0.76
N SER A 165 4.45 12.90 -0.43
CA SER A 165 3.28 13.04 -1.29
C SER A 165 2.73 14.46 -1.16
N SER A 166 3.12 15.31 -2.11
CA SER A 166 2.33 16.46 -2.57
C SER A 166 0.92 16.05 -3.06
N ASN A 167 0.66 14.75 -3.14
CA ASN A 167 -0.63 14.17 -3.42
C ASN A 167 -1.33 13.70 -2.14
N GLU A 168 -1.76 14.64 -1.29
CA GLU A 168 -3.08 14.48 -0.68
C GLU A 168 -4.09 14.60 -1.83
N PHE A 169 -4.24 13.56 -2.66
CA PHE A 169 -5.12 13.58 -3.83
C PHE A 169 -6.58 13.89 -3.45
N ILE A 170 -6.92 13.76 -2.16
CA ILE A 170 -8.25 14.02 -1.64
C ILE A 170 -8.11 14.74 -0.30
N ASP A 171 -8.23 16.07 -0.33
CA ASP A 171 -8.49 16.90 0.84
C ASP A 171 -9.64 16.30 1.67
N VAL A 172 -9.62 16.48 2.99
CA VAL A 172 -10.68 16.01 3.90
C VAL A 172 -12.05 16.53 3.44
N LYS A 173 -12.11 17.76 2.90
CA LYS A 173 -13.33 18.31 2.30
C LYS A 173 -13.80 17.50 1.09
N ASN A 174 -12.89 17.13 0.20
CA ASN A 174 -13.19 16.29 -0.97
C ASN A 174 -13.58 14.87 -0.57
N SER A 175 -13.01 14.35 0.52
CA SER A 175 -13.35 13.03 1.06
C SER A 175 -14.80 12.99 1.59
N ILE A 176 -15.24 14.07 2.23
CA ILE A 176 -16.64 14.21 2.70
C ILE A 176 -17.58 14.25 1.49
N ILE A 177 -17.26 15.02 0.46
CA ILE A 177 -18.07 15.10 -0.77
C ILE A 177 -18.17 13.73 -1.46
N LEU A 178 -17.05 13.01 -1.63
CA LEU A 178 -17.05 11.66 -2.19
C LEU A 178 -17.90 10.69 -1.36
N SER A 179 -17.81 10.77 -0.02
CA SER A 179 -18.61 9.93 0.87
C SER A 179 -20.11 10.12 0.63
N VAL A 180 -20.56 11.37 0.50
CA VAL A 180 -21.99 11.67 0.24
C VAL A 180 -22.41 11.08 -1.11
N ILE A 181 -21.59 11.24 -2.15
CA ILE A 181 -21.87 10.67 -3.48
C ILE A 181 -21.99 9.15 -3.42
N PHE A 182 -21.05 8.47 -2.75
CA PHE A 182 -21.11 7.01 -2.62
C PHE A 182 -22.30 6.52 -1.78
N THR A 183 -22.70 7.26 -0.75
CA THR A 183 -23.93 6.94 0.00
C THR A 183 -25.17 7.03 -0.88
N LEU A 184 -25.27 8.05 -1.73
CA LEU A 184 -26.38 8.17 -2.68
C LEU A 184 -26.41 7.00 -3.67
N PHE A 185 -25.26 6.60 -4.22
CA PHE A 185 -25.17 5.43 -5.08
C PHE A 185 -25.57 4.14 -4.35
N ALA A 186 -25.12 3.95 -3.11
CA ALA A 186 -25.48 2.77 -2.32
C ALA A 186 -26.99 2.68 -2.07
N ILE A 187 -27.66 3.81 -1.81
CA ILE A 187 -29.12 3.85 -1.66
C ILE A 187 -29.81 3.51 -2.99
N SER A 188 -29.35 4.12 -4.10
CA SER A 188 -29.91 3.85 -5.44
C SER A 188 -29.83 2.37 -5.80
N PHE A 189 -28.64 1.77 -5.65
CA PHE A 189 -28.44 0.34 -5.89
C PHE A 189 -29.20 -0.55 -4.91
N GLY A 190 -29.41 -0.08 -3.67
CA GLY A 190 -30.23 -0.79 -2.69
C GLY A 190 -31.70 -0.85 -3.10
N ILE A 191 -32.25 0.25 -3.62
CA ILE A 191 -33.63 0.32 -4.12
C ILE A 191 -33.78 -0.54 -5.37
N GLU A 192 -32.89 -0.39 -6.37
CA GLU A 192 -32.92 -1.21 -7.58
C GLU A 192 -32.73 -2.70 -7.28
N GLY A 193 -31.81 -3.04 -6.37
CA GLY A 193 -31.59 -4.43 -5.95
C GLY A 193 -32.81 -5.04 -5.25
N TYR A 194 -33.53 -4.25 -4.45
CA TYR A 194 -34.77 -4.68 -3.82
C TYR A 194 -35.87 -4.92 -4.87
N GLU A 195 -36.05 -3.99 -5.81
CA GLU A 195 -37.03 -4.10 -6.88
C GLU A 195 -36.73 -5.29 -7.81
N TYR A 196 -35.47 -5.49 -8.20
CA TYR A 196 -35.03 -6.61 -9.03
C TYR A 196 -35.22 -7.96 -8.33
N SER A 197 -34.89 -8.05 -7.03
CA SER A 197 -35.15 -9.25 -6.21
C SER A 197 -36.64 -9.57 -6.12
N SER A 198 -37.49 -8.55 -5.99
CA SER A 198 -38.95 -8.72 -5.91
C SER A 198 -39.58 -9.14 -7.25
N SER A 199 -39.08 -8.60 -8.37
CA SER A 199 -39.61 -8.81 -9.73
C SER A 199 -39.14 -10.11 -10.40
N ILE A 200 -38.00 -10.67 -9.99
CA ILE A 200 -37.58 -12.02 -10.43
C ILE A 200 -38.58 -13.11 -9.99
N SER A 201 -39.43 -12.85 -8.99
CA SER A 201 -40.09 -13.95 -8.29
C SER A 201 -41.24 -14.64 -9.02
N ASN A 202 -42.02 -14.04 -9.93
CA ASN A 202 -43.23 -14.75 -10.42
C ASN A 202 -43.78 -14.42 -11.82
N GLN A 203 -43.51 -13.26 -12.43
CA GLN A 203 -44.28 -12.87 -13.63
C GLN A 203 -43.83 -13.60 -14.90
N SER A 204 -42.53 -13.55 -15.23
CA SER A 204 -42.00 -14.22 -16.43
C SER A 204 -42.00 -15.74 -16.32
N THR A 205 -41.86 -16.29 -15.11
CA THR A 205 -41.94 -17.73 -14.86
C THR A 205 -43.36 -18.24 -15.03
N ASN A 206 -44.38 -17.52 -14.56
CA ASN A 206 -45.77 -17.95 -14.70
C ASN A 206 -46.23 -17.90 -16.16
N GLU A 207 -45.88 -16.87 -16.93
CA GLU A 207 -46.19 -16.79 -18.37
C GLU A 207 -45.54 -17.94 -19.17
N LEU A 208 -44.29 -18.31 -18.84
CA LEU A 208 -43.62 -19.45 -19.46
C LEU A 208 -44.26 -20.79 -19.04
N LEU A 209 -44.77 -20.91 -17.82
CA LEU A 209 -45.42 -22.14 -17.33
C LEU A 209 -46.85 -22.32 -17.84
N GLU A 210 -47.55 -21.22 -18.14
CA GLU A 210 -48.84 -21.25 -18.82
C GLU A 210 -48.71 -21.82 -20.25
N ASN A 211 -47.64 -21.44 -20.95
CA ASN A 211 -47.35 -21.96 -22.29
C ASN A 211 -46.84 -23.42 -22.31
N TYR A 212 -46.39 -23.95 -21.17
CA TYR A 212 -45.91 -25.33 -21.03
C TYR A 212 -46.53 -26.03 -19.80
N PRO A 213 -47.80 -26.48 -19.88
CA PRO A 213 -48.55 -27.05 -18.75
C PRO A 213 -47.86 -28.25 -18.08
N SER A 214 -47.10 -29.03 -18.85
CA SER A 214 -46.33 -30.19 -18.35
C SER A 214 -45.20 -29.82 -17.39
N LEU A 215 -44.80 -28.54 -17.35
CA LEU A 215 -43.75 -28.00 -16.49
C LEU A 215 -44.31 -27.21 -15.29
N GLN A 216 -45.64 -27.09 -15.13
CA GLN A 216 -46.22 -26.35 -14.01
C GLN A 216 -45.83 -26.93 -12.64
N SER A 217 -45.77 -28.26 -12.54
CA SER A 217 -45.30 -28.91 -11.32
C SER A 217 -43.80 -28.73 -11.15
N LYS A 218 -43.40 -28.18 -9.99
CA LYS A 218 -42.00 -28.12 -9.56
C LYS A 218 -41.32 -29.50 -9.61
N TYR A 219 -42.02 -30.56 -9.20
CA TYR A 219 -41.51 -31.93 -9.26
C TYR A 219 -41.21 -32.40 -10.68
N SER A 220 -42.06 -32.05 -11.66
CA SER A 220 -41.82 -32.37 -13.07
C SER A 220 -40.58 -31.64 -13.58
N ARG A 221 -40.43 -30.35 -13.26
CA ARG A 221 -39.25 -29.56 -13.65
C ARG A 221 -37.97 -30.10 -13.04
N ASP A 222 -37.99 -30.41 -11.76
CA ASP A 222 -36.81 -30.93 -11.06
C ASP A 222 -36.42 -32.31 -11.60
N SER A 223 -37.39 -33.17 -11.92
CA SER A 223 -37.15 -34.49 -12.54
C SER A 223 -36.57 -34.37 -13.95
N ILE A 224 -37.13 -33.48 -14.77
CA ILE A 224 -36.67 -33.21 -16.14
C ILE A 224 -35.26 -32.60 -16.11
N SER A 225 -35.04 -31.61 -15.26
CA SER A 225 -33.73 -30.98 -15.06
C SER A 225 -32.70 -32.00 -14.59
N ALA A 226 -33.02 -32.84 -13.60
CA ALA A 226 -32.13 -33.90 -13.14
C ALA A 226 -31.77 -34.90 -14.25
N LYS A 227 -32.75 -35.28 -15.10
CA LYS A 227 -32.52 -36.16 -16.26
C LYS A 227 -31.56 -35.51 -17.26
N TYR A 228 -31.81 -34.27 -17.66
CA TYR A 228 -30.98 -33.58 -18.65
C TYR A 228 -29.61 -33.18 -18.10
N ASN A 229 -29.50 -32.83 -16.82
CA ASN A 229 -28.21 -32.60 -16.16
C ASN A 229 -27.35 -33.86 -16.12
N LYS A 230 -27.97 -35.03 -15.89
CA LYS A 230 -27.25 -36.31 -15.97
C LYS A 230 -26.74 -36.59 -17.39
N ILE A 231 -27.57 -36.33 -18.40
CA ILE A 231 -27.18 -36.47 -19.81
C ILE A 231 -26.03 -35.51 -20.15
N ASP A 232 -26.18 -34.23 -19.82
CA ASP A 232 -25.18 -33.20 -20.10
C ASP A 232 -23.85 -33.47 -19.39
N LYS A 233 -23.88 -33.93 -18.13
CA LYS A 233 -22.67 -34.34 -17.40
C LYS A 233 -21.95 -35.48 -18.12
N ASN A 234 -22.69 -36.50 -18.57
CA ASN A 234 -22.12 -37.63 -19.29
C ASN A 234 -21.55 -37.21 -20.66
N GLU A 235 -22.24 -36.32 -21.39
CA GLU A 235 -21.76 -35.82 -22.69
C GLU A 235 -20.53 -34.90 -22.54
N ARG A 236 -20.46 -34.09 -21.47
CA ARG A 236 -19.27 -33.30 -21.15
C ARG A 236 -18.07 -34.17 -20.84
N ALA A 237 -18.24 -35.23 -20.04
CA ALA A 237 -17.18 -36.18 -19.75
C ALA A 237 -16.63 -36.84 -21.03
N LYS A 238 -17.51 -37.25 -21.96
CA LYS A 238 -17.09 -37.76 -23.29
C LYS A 238 -16.28 -36.71 -24.08
N ARG A 239 -16.72 -35.45 -24.07
CA ARG A 239 -16.04 -34.36 -24.77
C ARG A 239 -14.64 -34.09 -24.21
N GLU A 240 -14.51 -34.10 -22.89
CA GLU A 240 -13.23 -33.93 -22.19
C GLU A 240 -12.28 -35.09 -22.49
N PHE A 241 -12.77 -36.33 -22.44
CA PHE A 241 -12.02 -37.53 -22.81
C PHE A 241 -11.47 -37.44 -24.25
N LEU A 242 -12.31 -37.05 -25.21
CA LEU A 242 -11.89 -36.88 -26.62
C LEU A 242 -10.89 -35.73 -26.79
N LYS A 243 -11.04 -34.64 -26.03
CA LYS A 243 -10.08 -33.52 -26.03
C LYS A 243 -8.71 -33.98 -25.53
N SER A 244 -8.68 -34.74 -24.44
CA SER A 244 -7.45 -35.36 -23.92
C SER A 244 -6.81 -36.29 -24.95
N LEU A 245 -7.60 -37.13 -25.61
CA LEU A 245 -7.13 -38.01 -26.67
C LEU A 245 -6.54 -37.24 -27.86
N SER A 246 -7.17 -36.14 -28.27
CA SER A 246 -6.66 -35.30 -29.36
C SER A 246 -5.28 -34.71 -29.07
N SER A 247 -5.01 -34.36 -27.81
CA SER A 247 -3.68 -33.89 -27.39
C SER A 247 -2.63 -35.01 -27.51
N ILE A 248 -2.98 -36.24 -27.17
CA ILE A 248 -2.07 -37.40 -27.26
C ILE A 248 -1.73 -37.72 -28.72
N VAL A 249 -2.73 -37.65 -29.62
CA VAL A 249 -2.52 -37.82 -31.07
C VAL A 249 -1.60 -36.73 -31.64
N LYS A 250 -1.71 -35.49 -31.16
CA LYS A 250 -0.85 -34.37 -31.61
C LYS A 250 0.64 -34.64 -31.38
N TYR A 251 1.00 -35.40 -30.35
CA TYR A 251 2.38 -35.79 -30.05
C TYR A 251 2.84 -37.06 -30.79
N GLY A 252 2.11 -37.49 -31.82
CA GLY A 252 2.53 -38.57 -32.73
C GLY A 252 2.05 -39.97 -32.34
N ALA A 253 1.18 -40.10 -31.34
CA ALA A 253 0.51 -41.36 -31.02
C ALA A 253 -0.56 -41.71 -32.08
N LYS A 254 -0.68 -42.99 -32.42
CA LYS A 254 -1.70 -43.52 -33.33
C LYS A 254 -2.77 -44.26 -32.56
N LEU A 255 -4.02 -43.83 -32.71
CA LEU A 255 -5.17 -44.53 -32.13
C LEU A 255 -5.34 -45.91 -32.79
N GLN A 256 -5.38 -46.96 -31.97
CA GLN A 256 -5.66 -48.33 -32.41
C GLN A 256 -7.12 -48.70 -32.13
N THR A 257 -7.59 -48.45 -30.92
CA THR A 257 -8.97 -48.73 -30.52
C THR A 257 -9.53 -47.62 -29.64
N LEU A 258 -10.82 -47.36 -29.81
CA LEU A 258 -11.60 -46.43 -28.99
C LEU A 258 -12.91 -47.10 -28.62
N ILE A 259 -13.14 -47.26 -27.32
CA ILE A 259 -14.33 -47.85 -26.76
C ILE A 259 -14.94 -46.82 -25.81
N ILE A 260 -16.12 -46.31 -26.17
CA ILE A 260 -16.91 -45.40 -25.33
C ILE A 260 -18.21 -46.11 -24.99
N THR A 261 -18.39 -46.44 -23.72
CA THR A 261 -19.62 -47.04 -23.17
C THR A 261 -20.22 -46.09 -22.14
N GLU A 262 -21.42 -46.40 -21.65
CA GLU A 262 -22.06 -45.60 -20.60
C GLU A 262 -21.28 -45.55 -19.27
N LYS A 263 -20.38 -46.51 -19.03
CA LYS A 263 -19.66 -46.66 -17.75
C LYS A 263 -18.15 -46.47 -17.87
N LEU A 264 -17.62 -46.57 -19.09
CA LEU A 264 -16.18 -46.70 -19.30
C LEU A 264 -15.80 -46.10 -20.66
N MET A 265 -14.74 -45.29 -20.64
CA MET A 265 -14.07 -44.75 -21.82
C MET A 265 -12.64 -45.28 -21.84
N VAL A 266 -12.28 -46.01 -22.90
CA VAL A 266 -10.94 -46.60 -23.08
C VAL A 266 -10.43 -46.31 -24.48
N ALA A 267 -9.18 -45.85 -24.57
CA ALA A 267 -8.47 -45.71 -25.81
C ALA A 267 -7.11 -46.42 -25.72
N THR A 268 -6.82 -47.25 -26.72
CA THR A 268 -5.51 -47.88 -26.87
C THR A 268 -4.76 -47.22 -28.02
N MET A 269 -3.53 -46.80 -27.78
CA MET A 269 -2.72 -46.06 -28.75
C MET A 269 -1.33 -46.66 -28.91
N SER A 270 -0.78 -46.59 -30.11
CA SER A 270 0.60 -46.95 -30.45
C SER A 270 1.46 -45.70 -30.52
N ILE A 271 2.62 -45.74 -29.87
CA ILE A 271 3.62 -44.67 -29.86
C ILE A 271 4.93 -45.23 -30.44
N LYS A 272 5.57 -44.47 -31.33
CA LYS A 272 6.83 -44.86 -31.98
C LYS A 272 8.06 -44.64 -31.11
N ASP A 273 8.04 -43.63 -30.24
CA ASP A 273 9.16 -43.27 -29.38
C ASP A 273 8.76 -43.29 -27.90
N LYS A 274 9.48 -44.08 -27.10
CA LYS A 274 9.23 -44.24 -25.65
C LYS A 274 9.56 -42.98 -24.85
N SER A 275 10.37 -42.06 -25.38
CA SER A 275 10.69 -40.79 -24.70
C SER A 275 9.44 -39.92 -24.48
N ILE A 276 8.52 -39.94 -25.45
CA ILE A 276 7.25 -39.20 -25.48
C ILE A 276 6.30 -39.64 -24.34
N TYR A 277 6.40 -40.90 -23.91
CA TYR A 277 5.61 -41.44 -22.80
C TYR A 277 5.88 -40.71 -21.47
N SER A 278 7.14 -40.36 -21.21
CA SER A 278 7.56 -39.71 -19.97
C SER A 278 6.99 -38.29 -19.82
N ASP A 279 6.75 -37.61 -20.94
CA ASP A 279 6.16 -36.28 -20.96
C ASP A 279 4.62 -36.31 -20.96
N MET A 280 4.00 -37.31 -21.58
CA MET A 280 2.54 -37.51 -21.56
C MET A 280 2.02 -37.92 -20.18
N SER A 281 2.70 -38.85 -19.50
CA SER A 281 2.31 -39.37 -18.18
C SER A 281 2.32 -38.31 -17.06
N LYS A 282 2.98 -37.16 -17.27
CA LYS A 282 2.93 -36.01 -16.35
C LYS A 282 1.60 -35.26 -16.38
N SER A 283 0.86 -35.35 -17.49
CA SER A 283 -0.36 -34.57 -17.72
C SER A 283 -1.64 -35.41 -17.70
N ILE A 284 -1.54 -36.72 -17.95
CA ILE A 284 -2.69 -37.61 -18.12
C ILE A 284 -2.36 -38.99 -17.51
N LYS A 285 -3.33 -39.60 -16.81
CA LYS A 285 -3.21 -40.97 -16.27
C LYS A 285 -3.26 -41.99 -17.41
N ILE A 286 -2.10 -42.49 -17.81
CA ILE A 286 -1.93 -43.46 -18.90
C ILE A 286 -1.24 -44.71 -18.33
N LYS A 287 -1.63 -45.90 -18.81
CA LYS A 287 -1.02 -47.19 -18.43
C LYS A 287 -0.21 -47.74 -19.61
N ASP A 288 1.08 -47.98 -19.43
CA ASP A 288 1.92 -48.69 -20.41
C ASP A 288 1.52 -50.17 -20.47
N MET A 289 1.27 -50.67 -21.68
CA MET A 289 0.96 -52.08 -21.95
C MET A 289 2.15 -52.85 -22.55
N GLY A 290 3.29 -52.18 -22.76
CA GLY A 290 4.46 -52.75 -23.43
C GLY A 290 4.41 -52.60 -24.95
N ASN A 291 5.55 -52.85 -25.62
CA ASN A 291 5.69 -52.78 -27.08
C ASN A 291 5.25 -51.45 -27.73
N GLY A 292 5.34 -50.34 -26.99
CA GLY A 292 4.93 -49.02 -27.47
C GLY A 292 3.42 -48.83 -27.52
N ILE A 293 2.65 -49.63 -26.77
CA ILE A 293 1.19 -49.53 -26.65
C ILE A 293 0.83 -48.92 -25.28
N ILE A 294 -0.08 -47.95 -25.29
CA ILE A 294 -0.58 -47.30 -24.08
C ILE A 294 -2.10 -47.37 -23.98
N GLU A 295 -2.62 -47.49 -22.76
CA GLU A 295 -4.06 -47.39 -22.43
C GLU A 295 -4.35 -46.06 -21.74
N PHE A 296 -5.34 -45.34 -22.26
CA PHE A 296 -5.98 -44.23 -21.58
C PHE A 296 -7.38 -44.64 -21.16
N ARG A 297 -7.70 -44.55 -19.86
CA ARG A 297 -8.95 -45.03 -19.28
C ARG A 297 -9.56 -43.99 -18.35
N GLU A 298 -10.86 -43.78 -18.49
CA GLU A 298 -11.64 -42.90 -17.63
C GLU A 298 -13.03 -43.49 -17.35
N SER A 299 -13.51 -43.35 -16.11
CA SER A 299 -14.86 -43.75 -15.69
C SER A 299 -15.79 -42.54 -15.74
N ILE A 300 -17.01 -42.74 -16.24
CA ILE A 300 -18.07 -41.72 -16.28
C ILE A 300 -18.79 -41.63 -14.93
#